data_AF-A0A8D0FHY4-F1
#
_entry.id   AF-A0A8D0FHY4-F1
#
_cell.length_a   1.000
_cell.length_b   1.000
_cell.length_c   1.000
_cell.angle_alpha   90.00
_cell.angle_beta   90.00
_cell.angle_gamma   90.00
#
_symmetry.space_group_name_H-M   'P 1'
#
loop_
_entity.id
_entity.type
_entity.pdbx_description
1 polymer ?
#
loop_
_entity_poly.entity_id
_entity_poly.type
_entity_poly.pdbx_seq_one_letter_code
_entity_poly.pdbx_strand_id
1 'polypeptide(L)'
;SLSSIKIDDTPLDDPSLKVLVANNSDTLKLLKMSSCPHVSPAGILCVADQCHGLKELALNYYILSDELLLALSSEKHVDLEHLRIDVVSENPGQVEFHSIKKQSWDALVKHSPKVNIVMYFFLYEEEFDTFFREETPVTHLYFGRAVSKAMLGRIGMNCPRLIELVVCANGLQPLDDELIRIAERCKNLTAMGLGECEVTCRGFIEFVKMCGGRLTQLSIMEEVLIPDNDYSLDRLPLEVSKHLGRMWFPDMMPTW
;
A
#
# COMPACT_ATOMS: atom_id res chain seq x y z
N SER A 1 -17.11 -27.17 5.49
CA SER A 1 -16.73 -26.14 6.47
C SER A 1 -16.25 -24.90 5.73
N LEU A 2 -16.63 -23.71 6.18
CA LEU A 2 -16.30 -22.46 5.48
C LEU A 2 -14.84 -22.08 5.75
N SER A 3 -14.06 -21.90 4.69
CA SER A 3 -12.63 -21.55 4.80
C SER A 3 -12.27 -20.17 4.28
N SER A 4 -13.13 -19.57 3.45
CA SER A 4 -12.91 -18.28 2.81
C SER A 4 -14.23 -17.56 2.72
N ILE A 5 -14.24 -16.29 3.11
CA ILE A 5 -15.42 -15.44 3.06
C ILE A 5 -15.02 -14.05 2.57
N LYS A 6 -15.78 -13.54 1.60
CA LYS A 6 -15.65 -12.19 1.06
C LYS A 6 -17.00 -11.50 1.22
N ILE A 7 -17.05 -10.47 2.04
CA ILE A 7 -18.25 -9.72 2.41
C ILE A 7 -17.89 -8.24 2.39
N ASP A 8 -17.73 -7.68 1.19
CA ASP A 8 -17.51 -6.24 1.03
C ASP A 8 -18.87 -5.54 0.85
N ASP A 9 -18.98 -4.28 1.31
CA ASP A 9 -20.16 -3.42 1.11
C ASP A 9 -21.47 -4.00 1.69
N THR A 10 -21.41 -4.53 2.92
CA THR A 10 -22.57 -5.15 3.59
C THR A 10 -22.82 -4.57 4.99
N PRO A 11 -24.05 -4.71 5.53
CA PRO A 11 -24.37 -4.32 6.89
C PRO A 11 -23.84 -5.32 7.95
N LEU A 12 -22.74 -6.03 7.67
CA LEU A 12 -22.10 -6.95 8.60
C LEU A 12 -21.81 -6.23 9.94
N ASP A 13 -22.10 -6.90 11.04
CA ASP A 13 -21.97 -6.37 12.40
C ASP A 13 -21.23 -7.34 13.34
N ASP A 14 -20.87 -6.85 14.53
CA ASP A 14 -20.14 -7.65 15.53
C ASP A 14 -20.89 -8.93 15.96
N PRO A 15 -22.22 -8.94 16.19
CA PRO A 15 -22.97 -10.17 16.44
C PRO A 15 -22.83 -11.21 15.31
N SER A 16 -22.90 -10.78 14.05
CA SER A 16 -22.73 -11.68 12.90
C SER A 16 -21.32 -12.25 12.84
N LEU A 17 -20.29 -11.47 13.17
CA LEU A 17 -18.91 -11.97 13.31
C LEU A 17 -18.77 -13.02 14.41
N LYS A 18 -19.44 -12.84 15.56
CA LYS A 18 -19.46 -13.86 16.63
C LYS A 18 -20.07 -15.17 16.16
N VAL A 19 -21.15 -15.11 15.38
CA VAL A 19 -21.76 -16.30 14.78
C VAL A 19 -20.81 -16.96 13.78
N LEU A 20 -20.12 -16.18 12.94
CA LEU A 20 -19.12 -16.69 12.00
C LEU A 20 -18.01 -17.45 12.74
N VAL A 21 -17.46 -16.84 13.78
CA VAL A 21 -16.41 -17.43 14.63
C VAL A 21 -16.89 -18.71 15.31
N ALA A 22 -18.06 -18.68 15.96
CA ALA A 22 -18.59 -19.85 16.68
C ALA A 22 -18.79 -21.08 15.79
N ASN A 23 -19.01 -20.88 14.49
CA ASN A 23 -19.23 -21.97 13.54
C ASN A 23 -17.99 -22.34 12.72
N ASN A 24 -16.97 -21.47 12.63
CA ASN A 24 -15.87 -21.63 11.66
C ASN A 24 -14.50 -21.23 12.19
N SER A 25 -14.30 -21.09 13.51
CA SER A 25 -13.02 -20.75 14.13
C SER A 25 -11.85 -21.61 13.63
N ASP A 26 -12.11 -22.91 13.48
CA ASP A 26 -11.08 -23.91 13.16
C ASP A 26 -10.81 -24.01 11.65
N THR A 27 -11.63 -23.36 10.81
CA THR A 27 -11.56 -23.52 9.36
C THR A 27 -11.35 -22.23 8.59
N LEU A 28 -11.68 -21.07 9.17
CA LEU A 28 -11.57 -19.78 8.51
C LEU A 28 -10.09 -19.42 8.26
N LYS A 29 -9.74 -19.20 6.98
CA LYS A 29 -8.40 -18.82 6.52
C LYS A 29 -8.37 -17.48 5.82
N LEU A 30 -9.48 -17.04 5.26
CA LEU A 30 -9.60 -15.77 4.53
C LEU A 30 -10.87 -15.06 4.95
N LEU A 31 -10.73 -13.81 5.40
CA LEU A 31 -11.81 -12.88 5.67
C LEU A 31 -11.54 -11.56 4.95
N LYS A 32 -12.36 -11.22 3.96
CA LYS A 32 -12.32 -9.92 3.28
C LYS A 32 -13.63 -9.19 3.58
N MET A 33 -13.53 -8.05 4.24
CA MET A 33 -14.67 -7.24 4.70
C MET A 33 -14.32 -5.75 4.66
N SER A 34 -14.22 -5.21 3.44
CA SER A 34 -14.10 -3.77 3.23
C SER A 34 -15.49 -3.11 3.22
N SER A 35 -15.56 -1.83 3.58
CA SER A 35 -16.81 -1.06 3.68
C SER A 35 -17.93 -1.70 4.57
N CYS A 36 -17.60 -2.22 5.75
CA CYS A 36 -18.57 -2.76 6.72
C CYS A 36 -18.76 -1.83 7.94
N PRO A 37 -19.61 -0.80 7.86
CA PRO A 37 -19.66 0.30 8.83
C PRO A 37 -20.14 -0.11 10.23
N HIS A 38 -20.79 -1.27 10.37
CA HIS A 38 -21.28 -1.78 11.65
C HIS A 38 -20.32 -2.74 12.35
N VAL A 39 -19.16 -3.03 11.74
CA VAL A 39 -18.08 -3.77 12.40
C VAL A 39 -17.19 -2.79 13.16
N SER A 40 -17.03 -3.05 14.46
CA SER A 40 -16.15 -2.28 15.34
C SER A 40 -14.76 -2.92 15.46
N PRO A 41 -13.75 -2.18 15.98
CA PRO A 41 -12.47 -2.76 16.37
C PRO A 41 -12.61 -3.97 17.33
N ALA A 42 -13.59 -3.95 18.24
CA ALA A 42 -13.84 -5.07 19.14
C ALA A 42 -14.44 -6.29 18.41
N GLY A 43 -15.25 -6.06 17.38
CA GLY A 43 -15.82 -7.10 16.53
C GLY A 43 -14.75 -7.90 15.79
N ILE A 44 -13.83 -7.21 15.12
CA ILE A 44 -12.75 -7.89 14.39
C ILE A 44 -11.73 -8.54 15.33
N LEU A 45 -11.47 -7.94 16.49
CA LEU A 45 -10.57 -8.52 17.49
C LEU A 45 -11.07 -9.89 17.95
N CYS A 46 -12.39 -10.04 18.14
CA CYS A 46 -13.03 -11.31 18.46
C CYS A 46 -12.78 -12.40 17.39
N VAL A 47 -12.64 -12.02 16.12
CA VAL A 47 -12.27 -12.94 15.04
C VAL A 47 -10.79 -13.32 15.16
N ALA A 48 -9.88 -12.36 15.30
CA ALA A 48 -8.44 -12.61 15.41
C ALA A 48 -8.09 -13.49 16.62
N ASP A 49 -8.79 -13.32 17.74
CA ASP A 49 -8.56 -14.09 18.98
C ASP A 49 -8.99 -15.56 18.90
N GLN A 50 -9.86 -15.92 17.94
CA GLN A 50 -10.46 -17.26 17.89
C GLN A 50 -10.18 -18.00 16.59
N CYS A 51 -10.04 -17.28 15.47
CA CYS A 51 -9.76 -17.84 14.16
C CYS A 51 -8.25 -17.95 13.92
N HIS A 52 -7.55 -18.77 14.72
CA HIS A 52 -6.10 -18.91 14.67
C HIS A 52 -5.54 -19.38 13.32
N GLY A 53 -6.37 -19.93 12.44
CA GLY A 53 -6.02 -20.35 11.08
C GLY A 53 -6.07 -19.24 10.02
N LEU A 54 -6.39 -18.00 10.41
CA LEU A 54 -6.55 -16.88 9.48
C LEU A 54 -5.21 -16.49 8.83
N LYS A 55 -5.15 -16.55 7.50
CA LYS A 55 -3.98 -16.24 6.68
C LYS A 55 -4.12 -14.94 5.90
N GLU A 56 -5.36 -14.57 5.57
CA GLU A 56 -5.68 -13.37 4.82
C GLU A 56 -6.79 -12.56 5.50
N LEU A 57 -6.53 -11.27 5.70
CA LEU A 57 -7.50 -10.32 6.24
C LEU A 57 -7.54 -9.05 5.38
N ALA A 58 -8.73 -8.62 4.98
CA ALA A 58 -8.95 -7.28 4.39
C ALA A 58 -10.01 -6.52 5.19
N LEU A 59 -9.70 -5.26 5.54
CA LEU A 59 -10.54 -4.40 6.37
C LEU A 59 -10.27 -2.92 6.09
N ASN A 60 -11.12 -2.04 6.63
CA ASN A 60 -10.88 -0.59 6.63
C ASN A 60 -9.97 -0.17 7.78
N TYR A 61 -9.18 0.89 7.56
CA TYR A 61 -8.24 1.42 8.55
C TYR A 61 -8.88 1.78 9.90
N TYR A 62 -10.12 2.28 9.93
CA TYR A 62 -10.78 2.64 11.20
C TYR A 62 -11.00 1.44 12.15
N ILE A 63 -10.93 0.21 11.63
CA ILE A 63 -11.04 -1.03 12.41
C ILE A 63 -9.66 -1.53 12.86
N LEU A 64 -8.58 -1.14 12.17
CA LEU A 64 -7.22 -1.54 12.50
C LEU A 64 -6.80 -0.96 13.84
N SER A 65 -6.27 -1.78 14.74
CA SER A 65 -5.76 -1.31 16.05
C SER A 65 -4.48 -2.02 16.45
N ASP A 66 -3.79 -1.48 17.46
CA ASP A 66 -2.63 -2.14 18.07
C ASP A 66 -3.01 -3.52 18.62
N GLU A 67 -4.15 -3.64 19.30
CA GLU A 67 -4.66 -4.90 19.87
C GLU A 67 -4.91 -5.93 18.78
N LEU A 68 -5.48 -5.51 17.64
CA LEU A 68 -5.69 -6.40 16.50
C LEU A 68 -4.37 -6.95 15.95
N LEU A 69 -3.38 -6.07 15.73
CA LEU A 69 -2.08 -6.51 15.25
C LEU A 69 -1.39 -7.46 16.23
N LEU A 70 -1.50 -7.19 17.54
CA LEU A 70 -0.94 -8.06 18.57
C LEU A 70 -1.64 -9.42 18.63
N ALA A 71 -2.97 -9.47 18.48
CA ALA A 71 -3.72 -10.73 18.41
C ALA A 71 -3.30 -11.60 17.23
N LEU A 72 -3.16 -10.98 16.04
CA LEU A 72 -2.64 -11.62 14.82
C LEU A 72 -1.16 -12.04 14.93
N SER A 73 -0.44 -11.52 15.93
CA SER A 73 0.98 -11.84 16.20
C SER A 73 1.16 -12.83 17.35
N SER A 74 0.07 -13.36 17.90
CA SER A 74 0.13 -14.29 19.04
C SER A 74 0.67 -15.65 18.60
N GLU A 75 1.38 -16.36 19.48
CA GLU A 75 1.97 -17.68 19.18
C GLU A 75 0.95 -18.76 18.77
N LYS A 76 -0.34 -18.54 19.04
CA LYS A 76 -1.42 -19.45 18.62
C LYS A 76 -1.78 -19.27 17.16
N HIS A 77 -1.55 -18.08 16.60
CA HIS A 77 -1.97 -17.71 15.28
C HIS A 77 -1.02 -18.29 14.22
N VAL A 78 -1.53 -18.61 13.03
CA VAL A 78 -0.69 -18.96 11.90
C VAL A 78 0.01 -17.73 11.34
N ASP A 79 1.13 -17.94 10.63
CA ASP A 79 1.78 -16.89 9.85
C ASP A 79 0.75 -16.23 8.90
N LEU A 80 0.57 -14.92 9.07
CA LEU A 80 -0.28 -14.14 8.19
C LEU A 80 0.40 -13.98 6.83
N GLU A 81 -0.34 -14.25 5.76
CA GLU A 81 0.16 -14.17 4.39
C GLU A 81 -0.20 -12.82 3.77
N HIS A 82 -1.43 -12.33 3.99
CA HIS A 82 -1.91 -11.07 3.44
C HIS A 82 -2.73 -10.25 4.44
N LEU A 83 -2.33 -9.01 4.65
CA LEU A 83 -3.12 -7.99 5.34
C LEU A 83 -3.38 -6.84 4.37
N ARG A 84 -4.64 -6.66 3.97
CA ARG A 84 -5.08 -5.53 3.16
C ARG A 84 -5.82 -4.52 4.04
N ILE A 85 -5.46 -3.25 3.89
CA ILE A 85 -6.05 -2.14 4.63
C ILE A 85 -6.52 -1.08 3.64
N ASP A 86 -7.81 -0.81 3.62
CA ASP A 86 -8.38 0.29 2.85
C ASP A 86 -8.50 1.53 3.75
N VAL A 87 -7.83 2.61 3.37
CA VAL A 87 -7.81 3.90 4.05
C VAL A 87 -8.67 4.88 3.25
N VAL A 88 -9.92 5.04 3.65
CA VAL A 88 -10.93 5.80 2.90
C VAL A 88 -11.41 6.97 3.75
N SER A 89 -11.45 8.16 3.16
CA SER A 89 -12.14 9.33 3.72
C SER A 89 -13.32 9.72 2.83
N GLU A 90 -14.52 9.65 3.40
CA GLU A 90 -15.74 10.11 2.76
C GLU A 90 -15.89 11.64 2.84
N ASN A 91 -15.42 12.25 3.94
CA ASN A 91 -15.59 13.67 4.22
C ASN A 91 -14.25 14.33 4.61
N PRO A 92 -13.69 15.22 3.76
CA PRO A 92 -12.40 15.86 4.02
C PRO A 92 -12.42 16.65 5.33
N GLY A 93 -11.34 16.52 6.11
CA GLY A 93 -11.11 17.34 7.31
C GLY A 93 -12.03 17.05 8.50
N GLN A 94 -12.88 16.02 8.41
CA GLN A 94 -13.77 15.59 9.51
C GLN A 94 -13.24 14.37 10.27
N VAL A 95 -12.28 13.65 9.69
CA VAL A 95 -11.76 12.40 10.27
C VAL A 95 -10.29 12.58 10.61
N GLU A 96 -9.98 12.52 11.91
CA GLU A 96 -8.61 12.38 12.38
C GLU A 96 -8.27 10.89 12.43
N PHE A 97 -7.34 10.46 11.57
CA PHE A 97 -6.86 9.09 11.57
C PHE A 97 -5.96 8.84 12.79
N HIS A 98 -6.25 7.78 13.53
CA HIS A 98 -5.38 7.32 14.63
C HIS A 98 -4.06 6.75 14.08
N SER A 99 -3.03 6.70 14.92
CA SER A 99 -1.77 6.03 14.60
C SER A 99 -1.72 4.61 15.16
N ILE A 100 -1.06 3.72 14.43
CA ILE A 100 -0.65 2.40 14.91
C ILE A 100 0.79 2.48 15.38
N LYS A 101 1.08 1.95 16.58
CA LYS A 101 2.43 2.01 17.14
C LYS A 101 3.39 1.15 16.33
N LYS A 102 4.61 1.64 16.13
CA LYS A 102 5.70 0.87 15.51
C LYS A 102 5.87 -0.52 16.13
N GLN A 103 5.75 -0.64 17.45
CA GLN A 103 5.90 -1.92 18.16
C GLN A 103 4.87 -2.98 17.73
N SER A 104 3.65 -2.56 17.40
CA SER A 104 2.59 -3.46 16.94
C SER A 104 2.89 -3.97 15.52
N TRP A 105 3.41 -3.10 14.66
CA TRP A 105 3.93 -3.49 13.35
C TRP A 105 5.13 -4.44 13.46
N ASP A 106 6.08 -4.14 14.34
CA ASP A 106 7.26 -4.96 14.58
C ASP A 106 6.86 -6.36 15.09
N ALA A 107 5.86 -6.45 15.98
CA ALA A 107 5.33 -7.73 16.45
C ALA A 107 4.75 -8.55 15.30
N LEU A 108 3.95 -7.93 14.42
CA LEU A 108 3.38 -8.60 13.25
C LEU A 108 4.44 -9.16 12.32
N VAL A 109 5.47 -8.36 12.01
CA VAL A 109 6.55 -8.79 11.10
C VAL A 109 7.46 -9.82 11.75
N LYS A 110 7.68 -9.73 13.06
CA LYS A 110 8.43 -10.74 13.79
C LYS A 110 7.72 -12.10 13.76
N HIS A 111 6.40 -12.10 13.92
CA HIS A 111 5.58 -13.31 13.85
C HIS A 111 5.46 -13.83 12.40
N SER A 112 5.09 -12.95 11.47
CA SER A 112 4.78 -13.27 10.08
C SER A 112 5.76 -12.57 9.12
N PRO A 113 7.02 -13.02 9.02
CA PRO A 113 8.08 -12.27 8.33
C PRO A 113 7.89 -12.12 6.81
N LYS A 114 7.03 -12.95 6.22
CA LYS A 114 6.70 -12.93 4.78
C LYS A 114 5.36 -12.26 4.47
N VAL A 115 4.68 -11.70 5.48
CA VAL A 115 3.37 -11.07 5.30
C VAL A 115 3.45 -9.95 4.26
N ASN A 116 2.50 -9.95 3.33
CA ASN A 116 2.23 -8.83 2.44
C ASN A 116 1.25 -7.88 3.13
N ILE A 117 1.72 -6.66 3.41
CA ILE A 117 0.89 -5.57 3.93
C ILE A 117 0.58 -4.63 2.78
N VAL A 118 -0.69 -4.60 2.39
CA VAL A 118 -1.21 -3.86 1.23
C VAL A 118 -2.07 -2.73 1.74
N MET A 119 -1.79 -1.49 1.35
CA MET A 119 -2.61 -0.34 1.73
C MET A 119 -3.10 0.43 0.50
N TYR A 120 -4.40 0.68 0.47
CA TYR A 120 -5.05 1.54 -0.50
C TYR A 120 -5.45 2.85 0.18
N PHE A 121 -5.07 3.98 -0.40
CA PHE A 121 -5.38 5.31 0.12
C PHE A 121 -6.31 6.05 -0.84
N PHE A 122 -7.47 6.45 -0.31
CA PHE A 122 -8.46 7.31 -0.95
C PHE A 122 -8.75 8.52 -0.05
N LEU A 123 -7.71 9.31 0.19
CA LEU A 123 -7.72 10.45 1.10
C LEU A 123 -7.60 11.78 0.35
N TYR A 124 -7.86 12.86 1.07
CA TYR A 124 -7.53 14.23 0.67
C TYR A 124 -6.15 14.63 1.19
N GLU A 125 -5.55 15.68 0.62
CA GLU A 125 -4.15 16.03 0.82
C GLU A 125 -3.80 16.30 2.31
N GLU A 126 -4.70 16.96 3.03
CA GLU A 126 -4.54 17.32 4.44
C GLU A 126 -4.63 16.13 5.43
N GLU A 127 -5.06 14.95 4.97
CA GLU A 127 -5.35 13.80 5.85
C GLU A 127 -4.17 12.83 5.98
N PHE A 128 -3.10 13.03 5.21
CA PHE A 128 -1.95 12.12 5.19
C PHE A 128 -1.04 12.21 6.41
N ASP A 129 -1.24 13.21 7.28
CA ASP A 129 -0.25 13.61 8.27
C ASP A 129 0.11 12.52 9.28
N THR A 130 -0.82 11.65 9.65
CA THR A 130 -0.57 10.57 10.62
C THR A 130 0.27 9.43 10.04
N PHE A 131 0.31 9.27 8.71
CA PHE A 131 0.85 8.07 8.08
C PHE A 131 2.36 8.16 7.82
N PHE A 132 3.03 7.00 7.94
CA PHE A 132 4.46 6.81 7.68
C PHE A 132 5.38 7.79 8.41
N ARG A 133 5.04 8.18 9.65
CA ARG A 133 5.94 8.97 10.52
C ARG A 133 7.10 8.15 11.09
N GLU A 134 6.87 6.86 11.28
CA GLU A 134 7.85 5.87 11.72
C GLU A 134 7.95 4.75 10.69
N GLU A 135 8.99 3.92 10.81
CA GLU A 135 9.17 2.75 9.94
C GLU A 135 7.92 1.86 9.96
N THR A 136 7.34 1.64 8.78
CA THR A 136 6.12 0.88 8.59
C THR A 136 6.39 -0.24 7.58
N PRO A 137 6.04 -1.50 7.86
CA PRO A 137 6.42 -2.65 7.04
C PRO A 137 5.50 -2.87 5.83
N VAL A 138 4.94 -1.79 5.27
CA VAL A 138 4.12 -1.87 4.07
C VAL A 138 4.90 -2.43 2.89
N THR A 139 4.22 -3.25 2.09
CA THR A 139 4.78 -3.92 0.92
C THR A 139 4.18 -3.39 -0.37
N HIS A 140 2.90 -3.04 -0.38
CA HIS A 140 2.21 -2.53 -1.57
C HIS A 140 1.41 -1.29 -1.18
N LEU A 141 1.59 -0.20 -1.93
CA LEU A 141 0.92 1.07 -1.70
C LEU A 141 0.23 1.53 -2.97
N TYR A 142 -1.05 1.87 -2.84
CA TYR A 142 -1.87 2.39 -3.93
C TYR A 142 -2.53 3.70 -3.49
N PHE A 143 -2.21 4.80 -4.15
CA PHE A 143 -2.87 6.09 -3.93
C PHE A 143 -3.88 6.32 -5.06
N GLY A 144 -5.16 6.09 -4.75
CA GLY A 144 -6.27 6.25 -5.69
C GLY A 144 -6.75 7.70 -5.84
N ARG A 145 -6.18 8.62 -5.06
CA ARG A 145 -6.34 10.07 -5.15
C ARG A 145 -4.97 10.74 -5.13
N ALA A 146 -4.94 12.06 -5.28
CA ALA A 146 -3.71 12.84 -5.20
C ALA A 146 -2.98 12.61 -3.86
N VAL A 147 -1.70 12.25 -3.94
CA VAL A 147 -0.79 12.12 -2.78
C VAL A 147 0.12 13.34 -2.71
N SER A 148 0.48 13.81 -1.52
CA SER A 148 1.43 14.94 -1.39
C SER A 148 2.89 14.51 -1.58
N LYS A 149 3.73 15.44 -2.06
CA LYS A 149 5.19 15.23 -2.18
C LYS A 149 5.83 14.88 -0.83
N ALA A 150 5.36 15.52 0.26
CA ALA A 150 5.83 15.24 1.61
C ALA A 150 5.54 13.79 2.05
N MET A 151 4.36 13.27 1.70
CA MET A 151 3.97 11.88 1.98
C MET A 151 4.83 10.88 1.21
N LEU A 152 5.11 11.13 -0.08
CA LEU A 152 6.07 10.33 -0.87
C LEU A 152 7.48 10.37 -0.27
N GLY A 153 7.90 11.53 0.23
CA GLY A 153 9.16 11.68 0.96
C GLY A 153 9.22 10.80 2.22
N ARG A 154 8.13 10.76 3.00
CA ARG A 154 8.00 9.88 4.17
C ARG A 154 8.06 8.40 3.79
N ILE A 155 7.43 7.99 2.69
CA ILE A 155 7.49 6.60 2.18
C ILE A 155 8.94 6.20 1.90
N GLY A 156 9.68 7.04 1.17
CA GLY A 156 11.09 6.79 0.89
C GLY A 156 11.95 6.64 2.15
N MET A 157 11.60 7.33 3.24
CA MET A 157 12.33 7.21 4.51
C MET A 157 11.93 6.00 5.35
N ASN A 158 10.65 5.64 5.34
CA ASN A 158 10.04 4.81 6.38
C ASN A 158 9.43 3.49 5.87
N CYS A 159 9.51 3.18 4.57
CA CYS A 159 8.92 1.96 3.99
C CYS A 159 9.97 1.05 3.33
N PRO A 160 10.93 0.47 4.09
CA PRO A 160 12.04 -0.31 3.51
C PRO A 160 11.61 -1.62 2.84
N ARG A 161 10.41 -2.14 3.17
CA ARG A 161 9.86 -3.38 2.61
C ARG A 161 9.02 -3.17 1.34
N LEU A 162 8.92 -1.96 0.83
CA LEU A 162 8.09 -1.64 -0.33
C LEU A 162 8.50 -2.45 -1.57
N ILE A 163 7.50 -3.09 -2.18
CA ILE A 163 7.58 -3.94 -3.38
C ILE A 163 6.88 -3.24 -4.55
N GLU A 164 5.74 -2.61 -4.28
CA GLU A 164 4.94 -1.92 -5.29
C GLU A 164 4.45 -0.57 -4.79
N LEU A 165 4.57 0.45 -5.63
CA LEU A 165 4.02 1.77 -5.40
C LEU A 165 3.28 2.26 -6.64
N VAL A 166 2.00 2.54 -6.50
CA VAL A 166 1.17 3.14 -7.55
C VAL A 166 0.62 4.47 -7.04
N VAL A 167 0.88 5.52 -7.80
CA VAL A 167 0.42 6.88 -7.54
C VAL A 167 -0.44 7.33 -8.72
N CYS A 168 -1.74 7.54 -8.47
CA CYS A 168 -2.66 8.00 -9.51
C CYS A 168 -2.41 9.46 -9.89
N ALA A 169 -2.13 10.32 -8.90
CA ALA A 169 -1.88 11.74 -9.09
C ALA A 169 -0.99 12.33 -7.99
N ASN A 170 -0.29 13.42 -8.29
CA ASN A 170 0.44 14.28 -7.36
C ASN A 170 0.26 15.76 -7.77
N GLY A 171 0.74 16.71 -6.97
CA GLY A 171 0.76 18.12 -7.33
C GLY A 171 1.76 18.46 -8.45
N LEU A 172 1.88 19.75 -8.75
CA LEU A 172 2.70 20.32 -9.83
C LEU A 172 4.20 20.44 -9.51
N GLN A 173 4.71 19.61 -8.59
CA GLN A 173 6.11 19.68 -8.18
C GLN A 173 6.83 18.41 -8.62
N PRO A 174 7.97 18.52 -9.35
CA PRO A 174 8.73 17.35 -9.75
C PRO A 174 9.12 16.46 -8.56
N LEU A 175 8.97 15.15 -8.72
CA LEU A 175 9.16 14.13 -7.69
C LEU A 175 10.55 13.47 -7.68
N ASP A 176 11.52 14.05 -8.38
CA ASP A 176 12.86 13.48 -8.58
C ASP A 176 13.51 12.99 -7.27
N ASP A 177 13.57 13.85 -6.25
CA ASP A 177 14.19 13.53 -4.95
C ASP A 177 13.45 12.41 -4.21
N GLU A 178 12.12 12.37 -4.30
CA GLU A 178 11.29 11.35 -3.68
C GLU A 178 11.53 10.00 -4.33
N LEU A 179 11.55 9.95 -5.68
CA LEU A 179 11.83 8.73 -6.42
C LEU A 179 13.25 8.22 -6.16
N ILE A 180 14.26 9.10 -6.20
CA ILE A 180 15.65 8.72 -5.89
C ILE A 180 15.75 8.14 -4.47
N ARG A 181 15.13 8.78 -3.48
CA ARG A 181 15.11 8.30 -2.09
C ARG A 181 14.42 6.94 -1.97
N ILE A 182 13.30 6.73 -2.67
CA ILE A 182 12.60 5.45 -2.73
C ILE A 182 13.52 4.38 -3.37
N ALA A 183 14.15 4.66 -4.51
CA ALA A 183 15.09 3.72 -5.14
C ALA A 183 16.28 3.37 -4.23
N GLU A 184 16.77 4.36 -3.48
CA GLU A 184 17.86 4.20 -2.54
C GLU A 184 17.48 3.28 -1.38
N ARG A 185 16.30 3.44 -0.79
CA ARG A 185 15.94 2.78 0.48
C ARG A 185 15.05 1.56 0.33
N CYS A 186 14.13 1.56 -0.63
CA CYS A 186 13.19 0.47 -0.89
C CYS A 186 13.85 -0.59 -1.79
N LYS A 187 14.72 -1.42 -1.21
CA LYS A 187 15.54 -2.36 -2.00
C LYS A 187 14.75 -3.49 -2.67
N ASN A 188 13.53 -3.74 -2.21
CA ASN A 188 12.61 -4.75 -2.73
C ASN A 188 11.64 -4.21 -3.79
N LEU A 189 11.73 -2.92 -4.17
CA LEU A 189 10.80 -2.33 -5.11
C LEU A 189 10.94 -2.96 -6.50
N THR A 190 9.88 -3.64 -6.94
CA THR A 190 9.81 -4.32 -8.25
C THR A 190 8.75 -3.74 -9.18
N ALA A 191 7.82 -2.94 -8.66
CA ALA A 191 6.73 -2.37 -9.44
C ALA A 191 6.52 -0.89 -9.11
N MET A 192 6.40 -0.05 -10.13
CA MET A 192 6.06 1.36 -9.98
C MET A 192 5.06 1.82 -11.04
N GLY A 193 4.01 2.49 -10.58
CA GLY A 193 3.00 3.14 -11.41
C GLY A 193 2.93 4.63 -11.08
N LEU A 194 3.05 5.52 -12.06
CA LEU A 194 2.86 6.96 -11.88
C LEU A 194 1.93 7.52 -12.95
N GLY A 195 0.88 8.22 -12.51
CA GLY A 195 0.00 9.05 -13.33
C GLY A 195 -0.10 10.47 -12.75
N GLU A 196 -0.60 11.41 -13.56
CA GLU A 196 -0.91 12.81 -13.19
C GLU A 196 0.07 13.41 -12.16
N CYS A 197 1.37 13.35 -12.44
CA CYS A 197 2.44 13.89 -11.60
C CYS A 197 3.56 14.42 -12.48
N GLU A 198 4.63 14.93 -11.87
CA GLU A 198 5.76 15.50 -12.61
C GLU A 198 7.06 14.82 -12.19
N VAL A 199 7.87 14.40 -13.16
CA VAL A 199 9.23 13.88 -12.96
C VAL A 199 10.10 14.36 -14.10
N THR A 200 11.29 14.91 -13.83
CA THR A 200 12.20 15.26 -14.92
C THR A 200 12.75 14.00 -15.59
N CYS A 201 13.00 14.04 -16.90
CA CYS A 201 13.57 12.91 -17.63
C CYS A 201 14.90 12.46 -17.00
N ARG A 202 15.76 13.40 -16.59
CA ARG A 202 16.98 13.10 -15.83
C ARG A 202 16.70 12.39 -14.50
N GLY A 203 15.78 12.91 -13.69
CA GLY A 203 15.40 12.32 -12.41
C GLY A 203 14.87 10.90 -12.58
N PHE A 204 14.02 10.68 -13.58
CA PHE A 204 13.47 9.38 -13.92
C PHE A 204 14.55 8.39 -14.38
N ILE A 205 15.48 8.80 -15.25
CA ILE A 205 16.59 7.94 -15.66
C ILE A 205 17.46 7.54 -14.46
N GLU A 206 17.76 8.47 -13.56
CA GLU A 206 18.57 8.14 -12.37
C GLU A 206 17.82 7.16 -11.46
N PHE A 207 16.52 7.36 -11.24
CA PHE A 207 15.67 6.40 -10.54
C PHE A 207 15.73 5.00 -11.17
N VAL A 208 15.54 4.90 -12.49
CA VAL A 208 15.58 3.62 -13.21
C VAL A 208 16.97 3.01 -13.14
N LYS A 209 18.04 3.80 -13.26
CA LYS A 209 19.43 3.33 -13.14
C LYS A 209 19.72 2.75 -11.76
N MET A 210 19.21 3.37 -10.70
CA MET A 210 19.38 2.88 -9.32
C MET A 210 18.62 1.57 -9.06
N CYS A 211 17.45 1.40 -9.68
CA CYS A 211 16.68 0.18 -9.53
C CYS A 211 17.15 -0.94 -10.47
N GLY A 212 17.43 -0.58 -11.72
CA GLY A 212 17.82 -1.48 -12.80
C GLY A 212 16.76 -2.55 -13.08
N GLY A 213 17.24 -3.73 -13.48
CA GLY A 213 16.40 -4.87 -13.86
C GLY A 213 15.49 -5.45 -12.76
N ARG A 214 15.59 -4.97 -11.51
CA ARG A 214 14.67 -5.39 -10.43
C ARG A 214 13.25 -4.83 -10.63
N LEU A 215 13.12 -3.69 -11.31
CA LEU A 215 11.80 -3.17 -11.71
C LEU A 215 11.26 -4.10 -12.78
N THR A 216 10.33 -4.98 -12.43
CA THR A 216 9.66 -5.90 -13.36
C THR A 216 8.43 -5.26 -14.00
N GLN A 217 7.79 -4.33 -13.30
CA GLN A 217 6.65 -3.55 -13.79
C GLN A 217 6.97 -2.05 -13.65
N LEU A 218 6.80 -1.30 -14.72
CA LEU A 218 7.04 0.15 -14.74
C LEU A 218 6.03 0.78 -15.70
N SER A 219 4.98 1.37 -15.15
CA SER A 219 3.87 2.00 -15.89
C SER A 219 3.87 3.49 -15.59
N ILE A 220 4.26 4.29 -16.56
CA ILE A 220 4.40 5.74 -16.41
C ILE A 220 3.65 6.37 -17.56
N MET A 221 2.66 7.21 -17.27
CA MET A 221 1.99 7.99 -18.33
C MET A 221 2.97 8.99 -18.96
N GLU A 222 2.91 9.19 -20.28
CA GLU A 222 3.83 10.07 -21.00
C GLU A 222 3.86 11.50 -20.43
N GLU A 223 2.69 12.02 -20.03
CA GLU A 223 2.55 13.35 -19.44
C GLU A 223 3.28 13.55 -18.10
N VAL A 224 3.71 12.46 -17.45
CA VAL A 224 4.49 12.54 -16.22
C VAL A 224 5.92 13.05 -16.48
N LEU A 225 6.42 12.86 -17.69
CA LEU A 225 7.83 13.02 -18.02
C LEU A 225 8.11 14.43 -18.55
N ILE A 226 8.88 15.20 -17.79
CA ILE A 226 9.30 16.56 -18.18
C ILE A 226 10.64 16.47 -18.90
N PRO A 227 10.72 16.79 -20.20
CA PRO A 227 11.99 16.83 -20.93
C PRO A 227 12.89 17.96 -20.42
N ASP A 228 14.20 17.74 -20.55
CA ASP A 228 15.22 18.71 -20.17
C ASP A 228 16.27 18.85 -21.28
N ASN A 229 17.30 19.68 -21.05
CA ASN A 229 18.33 19.94 -22.05
C ASN A 229 19.13 18.69 -22.46
N ASP A 230 19.18 17.66 -21.60
CA ASP A 230 19.94 16.44 -21.84
C ASP A 230 19.07 15.33 -22.45
N TYR A 231 17.76 15.31 -22.14
CA TYR A 231 16.84 14.24 -22.53
C TYR A 231 15.52 14.76 -23.09
N SER A 232 15.21 14.32 -24.32
CA SER A 232 13.90 14.44 -24.94
C SER A 232 13.09 13.14 -24.80
N LEU A 233 11.76 13.24 -24.95
CA LEU A 233 10.86 12.09 -24.90
C LEU A 233 11.19 11.02 -25.95
N ASP A 234 11.72 11.39 -27.12
CA ASP A 234 12.11 10.42 -28.15
C ASP A 234 13.32 9.55 -27.74
N ARG A 235 14.21 10.07 -26.88
CA ARG A 235 15.43 9.38 -26.45
C ARG A 235 15.26 8.61 -25.16
N LEU A 236 14.30 9.02 -24.33
CA LEU A 236 14.06 8.45 -23.01
C LEU A 236 13.79 6.93 -23.04
N PRO A 237 12.91 6.38 -23.91
CA PRO A 237 12.63 4.95 -23.97
C PRO A 237 13.88 4.09 -24.17
N LEU A 238 14.84 4.57 -24.96
CA LEU A 238 16.07 3.84 -25.24
C LEU A 238 16.98 3.74 -24.00
N GLU A 239 17.20 4.86 -23.29
CA GLU A 239 18.02 4.86 -22.07
C GLU A 239 17.35 4.08 -20.93
N VAL A 240 16.04 4.23 -20.76
CA VAL A 240 15.28 3.46 -19.76
C VAL A 240 15.35 1.96 -20.07
N SER A 241 15.13 1.56 -21.32
CA SER A 241 15.19 0.16 -21.75
C SER A 241 16.56 -0.48 -21.48
N LYS A 242 17.64 0.28 -21.71
CA LYS A 242 19.02 -0.16 -21.44
C LYS A 242 19.25 -0.45 -19.95
N HIS A 243 18.72 0.38 -19.05
CA HIS A 243 18.85 0.16 -17.60
C HIS A 243 17.93 -0.97 -17.08
N LEU A 244 16.77 -1.17 -17.71
CA LEU A 244 15.84 -2.26 -17.36
C LEU A 244 16.24 -3.62 -17.95
N GLY A 245 17.03 -3.64 -19.03
CA GLY A 245 17.38 -4.87 -19.76
C GLY A 245 16.21 -5.43 -20.60
N ARG A 246 15.19 -4.63 -20.88
CA ARG A 246 14.04 -4.96 -21.72
C ARG A 246 13.50 -3.71 -22.40
N MET A 247 12.76 -3.89 -23.49
CA MET A 247 12.05 -2.78 -24.13
C MET A 247 11.03 -2.17 -23.16
N TRP A 248 10.99 -0.85 -23.11
CA TRP A 248 10.07 -0.06 -22.32
C TRP A 248 9.67 1.20 -23.07
N PHE A 249 8.41 1.60 -22.90
CA PHE A 249 7.82 2.83 -23.41
C PHE A 249 6.88 3.40 -22.35
N PRO A 250 6.72 4.73 -22.28
CA PRO A 250 5.65 5.31 -21.48
C PRO A 250 4.29 4.90 -22.04
N ASP A 251 3.30 4.87 -21.16
CA ASP A 251 1.91 4.65 -21.51
C ASP A 251 1.34 5.93 -22.13
N MET A 252 0.51 5.79 -23.17
CA MET A 252 -0.13 6.92 -23.85
C MET A 252 -1.64 6.81 -23.74
N MET A 253 -2.30 7.95 -23.47
CA MET A 253 -3.76 8.03 -23.60
C MET A 253 -4.17 8.17 -25.07
N PRO A 254 -5.20 7.43 -25.53
CA PRO A 254 -5.83 7.68 -26.81
C PRO A 254 -6.28 9.12 -27.01
N THR A 255 -6.01 9.71 -28.18
CA THR A 255 -6.43 11.08 -28.52
C THR A 255 -7.68 11.13 -29.41
N TRP A 256 -8.52 10.10 -29.38
CA TRP A 256 -9.67 9.91 -30.30
C TRP A 256 -11.01 9.81 -29.59
#